data_AF-A0AAX0YUJ9-F1
#
_entry.id   AF-A0AAX0YUJ9-F1
#
_cell.length_a   1.000
_cell.length_b   1.000
_cell.length_c   1.000
_cell.angle_alpha   90.00
_cell.angle_beta   90.00
_cell.angle_gamma   90.00
#
_symmetry.space_group_name_H-M   'P 1'
#
loop_
_entity.id
_entity.type
_entity.pdbx_description
1 polymer ?
#
loop_
_entity_poly.entity_id
_entity_poly.type
_entity_poly.pdbx_seq_one_letter_code
_entity_poly.pdbx_strand_id
1 'polypeptide(L)'
;MMTRKNLLTAIIGTALTFGVSASSYASTTLKLSHNNPRDHAVHKAMDHMAKEVRKLTDGEVRIRIYPDAQLGNQRESMELMQNGALDMVKSNAAELEAFSPAYSAFNIPYLFRDKGHFYKVQEGTIGEEILASSRNSGFIGMTYYDAGARSFYTNKPIKTPADLKGIKVRVQPSPSAINMINALGGNPTPLAYGELYTALQQGVVDAAENNIPSFSLSRHSEVSKYFSLDEHTMVPDVLVISTKAYDSLSEEHQKALKQAALSSMQLMKDLWAESEAKERAKAEQLGVKFISVNKTAFVEAVQPMYNDIEQKNPALDQIIKRIQAVQ
;
A
#
# COMPACT_ATOMS: atom_id res chain seq x y z
N MET A 1 -89.81 -31.82 2.01
CA MET A 1 -88.50 -31.48 2.62
C MET A 1 -87.60 -30.95 1.51
N MET A 2 -87.64 -29.64 1.29
CA MET A 2 -86.55 -28.67 1.62
C MET A 2 -85.34 -28.82 0.68
N THR A 3 -85.27 -28.03 -0.42
CA THR A 3 -84.55 -26.72 -0.56
C THR A 3 -83.03 -26.90 -0.71
N ARG A 4 -82.25 -26.25 -1.59
CA ARG A 4 -82.40 -25.03 -2.40
C ARG A 4 -81.25 -25.01 -3.43
N LYS A 5 -81.55 -24.65 -4.68
CA LYS A 5 -80.61 -24.02 -5.62
C LYS A 5 -80.23 -22.62 -5.10
N ASN A 6 -78.97 -22.21 -5.31
CA ASN A 6 -78.49 -20.84 -5.63
C ASN A 6 -76.97 -20.78 -5.34
N LEU A 7 -76.15 -20.60 -6.37
CA LEU A 7 -75.55 -19.31 -6.77
C LEU A 7 -74.62 -18.72 -5.71
N LEU A 8 -73.31 -18.82 -5.95
CA LEU A 8 -72.22 -17.97 -5.45
C LEU A 8 -71.02 -18.26 -6.36
N THR A 9 -70.97 -17.69 -7.56
CA THR A 9 -70.43 -16.36 -7.89
C THR A 9 -68.93 -16.27 -7.61
N ALA A 10 -68.19 -16.13 -8.72
CA ALA A 10 -66.77 -15.86 -8.83
C ALA A 10 -66.27 -14.76 -7.87
N ILE A 11 -65.21 -15.07 -7.13
CA ILE A 11 -64.22 -14.15 -6.58
C ILE A 11 -62.88 -14.81 -6.94
N ILE A 12 -62.31 -14.56 -8.11
CA ILE A 12 -61.23 -13.58 -8.32
C ILE A 12 -60.51 -13.27 -7.00
N GLY A 13 -59.56 -14.13 -6.67
CA GLY A 13 -58.53 -13.88 -5.68
C GLY A 13 -57.23 -14.39 -6.26
N THR A 14 -56.76 -13.73 -7.32
CA THR A 14 -55.41 -13.85 -7.86
C THR A 14 -54.45 -13.85 -6.68
N ALA A 15 -53.98 -15.03 -6.28
CA ALA A 15 -52.82 -15.12 -5.43
C ALA A 15 -51.70 -14.53 -6.29
N LEU A 16 -51.42 -13.23 -6.08
CA LEU A 16 -50.16 -12.64 -6.44
C LEU A 16 -49.12 -13.52 -5.75
N THR A 17 -48.58 -14.47 -6.50
CA THR A 17 -47.18 -14.81 -6.40
C THR A 17 -46.44 -13.49 -6.57
N PHE A 18 -46.24 -12.78 -5.47
CA PHE A 18 -45.01 -12.05 -5.25
C PHE A 18 -43.92 -13.12 -5.26
N GLY A 19 -43.59 -13.59 -6.47
CA GLY A 19 -42.23 -13.95 -6.78
C GLY A 19 -41.46 -12.69 -6.48
N VAL A 20 -40.92 -12.62 -5.27
CA VAL A 20 -39.71 -11.85 -5.04
C VAL A 20 -38.77 -12.45 -6.05
N SER A 21 -38.68 -11.80 -7.20
CA SER A 21 -37.52 -11.91 -8.07
C SER A 21 -36.38 -11.45 -7.17
N ALA A 22 -35.84 -12.39 -6.39
CA ALA A 22 -34.47 -12.30 -5.94
C ALA A 22 -33.70 -12.30 -7.25
N SER A 23 -33.48 -11.11 -7.79
CA SER A 23 -32.53 -10.89 -8.85
C SER A 23 -31.26 -11.53 -8.32
N SER A 24 -30.96 -12.72 -8.83
CA SER A 24 -29.69 -13.40 -8.60
C SER A 24 -28.66 -12.57 -9.37
N TYR A 25 -28.35 -11.37 -8.88
CA TYR A 25 -27.21 -10.61 -9.36
C TYR A 25 -26.00 -11.51 -9.12
N ALA A 26 -25.36 -11.91 -10.23
CA ALA A 26 -24.18 -12.74 -10.17
C ALA A 26 -23.14 -12.00 -9.33
N SER A 27 -22.72 -12.61 -8.21
CA SER A 27 -21.78 -11.97 -7.31
C SER A 27 -20.43 -11.76 -8.01
N THR A 28 -20.01 -10.51 -8.15
CA THR A 28 -18.69 -10.14 -8.65
C THR A 28 -17.67 -10.38 -7.54
N THR A 29 -16.66 -11.21 -7.82
CA THR A 29 -15.55 -11.45 -6.90
C THR A 29 -14.27 -10.82 -7.44
N LEU A 30 -13.78 -9.78 -6.77
CA LEU A 30 -12.51 -9.13 -7.05
C LEU A 30 -11.37 -9.89 -6.33
N LYS A 31 -10.36 -10.34 -7.08
CA LYS A 31 -9.17 -11.00 -6.55
C LYS A 31 -8.10 -9.97 -6.20
N LEU A 32 -7.71 -9.93 -4.92
CA LEU A 32 -6.72 -9.00 -4.38
C LEU A 32 -5.44 -9.74 -3.98
N SER A 33 -4.29 -9.37 -4.56
CA SER A 33 -2.96 -9.91 -4.15
C SER A 33 -2.17 -8.93 -3.28
N HIS A 34 -1.45 -9.44 -2.29
CA HIS A 34 -0.43 -8.69 -1.55
C HIS A 34 0.64 -9.59 -0.89
N ASN A 35 1.79 -9.02 -0.54
CA ASN A 35 2.94 -9.77 -0.04
C ASN A 35 3.08 -9.82 1.49
N ASN A 36 2.33 -8.97 2.22
CA ASN A 36 2.38 -8.96 3.68
C ASN A 36 1.70 -10.20 4.31
N PRO A 37 2.14 -10.63 5.51
CA PRO A 37 1.46 -11.68 6.27
C PRO A 37 0.12 -11.21 6.84
N ARG A 38 -0.70 -12.17 7.27
CA ARG A 38 -2.06 -11.90 7.77
C ARG A 38 -2.11 -11.08 9.06
N ASP A 39 -1.06 -11.12 9.88
CA ASP A 39 -0.99 -10.35 11.12
C ASP A 39 -0.59 -8.88 10.90
N HIS A 40 -0.14 -8.54 9.68
CA HIS A 40 0.24 -7.19 9.29
C HIS A 40 -0.96 -6.23 9.28
N ALA A 41 -0.76 -4.98 9.71
CA ALA A 41 -1.80 -3.96 9.78
C ALA A 41 -2.52 -3.73 8.43
N VAL A 42 -1.75 -3.67 7.33
CA VAL A 42 -2.30 -3.53 5.97
C VAL A 42 -3.26 -4.67 5.59
N HIS A 43 -2.96 -5.92 5.96
CA HIS A 43 -3.86 -7.04 5.70
C HIS A 43 -5.19 -6.84 6.44
N LYS A 44 -5.12 -6.46 7.72
CA LYS A 44 -6.31 -6.19 8.54
C LYS A 44 -7.15 -5.02 7.97
N ALA A 45 -6.52 -3.99 7.43
CA ALA A 45 -7.21 -2.89 6.77
C ALA A 45 -7.92 -3.35 5.48
N MET A 46 -7.28 -4.19 4.66
CA MET A 46 -7.92 -4.76 3.46
C MET A 46 -9.03 -5.76 3.81
N ASP A 47 -8.88 -6.53 4.88
CA ASP A 47 -9.95 -7.40 5.42
C ASP A 47 -11.16 -6.57 5.87
N HIS A 48 -10.94 -5.41 6.48
CA HIS A 48 -12.00 -4.46 6.81
C HIS A 48 -12.67 -3.90 5.55
N MET A 49 -11.88 -3.48 4.55
CA MET A 49 -12.42 -3.05 3.25
C MET A 49 -13.29 -4.15 2.62
N ALA A 50 -12.83 -5.40 2.60
CA ALA A 50 -13.57 -6.53 2.02
C ALA A 50 -14.93 -6.75 2.72
N LYS A 51 -14.99 -6.57 4.04
CA LYS A 51 -16.24 -6.64 4.82
C LYS A 51 -17.17 -5.47 4.51
N GLU A 52 -16.63 -4.25 4.45
CA GLU A 52 -17.41 -3.05 4.17
C GLU A 52 -17.98 -3.05 2.75
N VAL A 53 -17.21 -3.46 1.74
CA VAL A 53 -17.72 -3.61 0.36
C VAL A 53 -18.86 -4.61 0.31
N ARG A 54 -18.70 -5.76 0.96
CA ARG A 54 -19.76 -6.78 1.01
C ARG A 54 -21.02 -6.24 1.67
N LYS A 55 -20.89 -5.45 2.73
CA LYS A 55 -22.02 -4.83 3.43
C LYS A 55 -22.71 -3.75 2.59
N LEU A 56 -21.94 -2.87 1.96
CA LEU A 56 -22.45 -1.74 1.17
C LEU A 56 -23.10 -2.17 -0.15
N THR A 57 -22.88 -3.41 -0.59
CA THR A 57 -23.39 -3.96 -1.85
C THR A 57 -24.32 -5.15 -1.63
N ASP A 58 -24.79 -5.37 -0.40
CA ASP A 58 -25.62 -6.53 -0.02
C ASP A 58 -25.05 -7.90 -0.47
N GLY A 59 -23.72 -7.98 -0.57
CA GLY A 59 -22.97 -9.15 -0.97
C GLY A 59 -22.80 -9.37 -2.46
N GLU A 60 -23.27 -8.44 -3.31
CA GLU A 60 -23.08 -8.48 -4.76
C GLU A 60 -21.61 -8.33 -5.14
N VAL A 61 -20.85 -7.47 -4.47
CA VAL A 61 -19.40 -7.36 -4.64
C VAL A 61 -18.67 -8.00 -3.47
N ARG A 62 -17.70 -8.86 -3.77
CA ARG A 62 -16.85 -9.53 -2.78
C ARG A 62 -15.39 -9.33 -3.15
N ILE A 63 -14.53 -9.16 -2.14
CA ILE A 63 -13.08 -9.16 -2.32
C ILE A 63 -12.51 -10.45 -1.74
N ARG A 64 -11.76 -11.20 -2.55
CA ARG A 64 -11.00 -12.37 -2.11
C ARG A 64 -9.52 -12.01 -2.04
N ILE A 65 -8.98 -12.04 -0.83
CA ILE A 65 -7.61 -11.62 -0.53
C ILE A 65 -6.66 -12.82 -0.56
N TYR A 66 -5.54 -12.68 -1.27
CA TYR A 66 -4.43 -13.61 -1.37
C TYR A 66 -3.19 -12.96 -0.73
N PRO A 67 -2.94 -13.22 0.57
CA PRO A 67 -1.79 -12.66 1.30
C PRO A 67 -0.50 -13.43 1.00
N ASP A 68 0.59 -13.11 1.72
CA ASP A 68 1.81 -13.92 1.76
C ASP A 68 2.45 -14.21 0.38
N ALA A 69 2.31 -13.28 -0.57
CA ALA A 69 2.84 -13.45 -1.93
C ALA A 69 2.32 -14.70 -2.66
N GLN A 70 1.14 -15.21 -2.29
CA GLN A 70 0.56 -16.43 -2.88
C GLN A 70 0.43 -16.38 -4.40
N LEU A 71 0.27 -15.18 -4.95
CA LEU A 71 0.13 -14.94 -6.39
C LEU A 71 1.32 -14.16 -6.98
N GLY A 72 2.49 -14.23 -6.34
CA GLY A 72 3.72 -13.60 -6.78
C GLY A 72 4.14 -12.38 -5.96
N ASN A 73 5.32 -11.87 -6.25
CA ASN A 73 5.85 -10.62 -5.66
C ASN A 73 5.05 -9.38 -6.13
N GLN A 74 5.42 -8.18 -5.66
CA GLN A 74 4.69 -6.94 -5.97
C GLN A 74 4.66 -6.66 -7.48
N ARG A 75 5.80 -6.81 -8.16
CA ARG A 75 5.90 -6.65 -9.61
C ARG A 75 5.08 -7.69 -10.38
N GLU A 76 5.23 -8.97 -10.05
CA GLU A 76 4.48 -10.06 -10.68
C GLU A 76 2.97 -9.89 -10.50
N SER A 77 2.53 -9.47 -9.31
CA SER A 77 1.11 -9.19 -9.03
C SER A 77 0.59 -8.04 -9.91
N MET A 78 1.37 -6.98 -10.10
CA MET A 78 1.00 -5.89 -11.02
C MET A 78 0.91 -6.37 -12.48
N GLU A 79 1.83 -7.20 -12.93
CA GLU A 79 1.82 -7.79 -14.27
C GLU A 79 0.61 -8.73 -14.48
N LEU A 80 0.25 -9.53 -13.46
CA LEU A 80 -0.98 -10.34 -13.43
C LEU A 80 -2.26 -9.49 -13.43
N MET A 81 -2.23 -8.30 -12.83
CA MET A 81 -3.38 -7.39 -12.91
C MET A 81 -3.50 -6.78 -14.32
N GLN A 82 -2.38 -6.39 -14.94
CA GLN A 82 -2.37 -5.84 -16.30
C GLN A 82 -2.85 -6.86 -17.34
N ASN A 83 -2.59 -8.16 -17.15
CA ASN A 83 -3.11 -9.21 -18.03
C ASN A 83 -4.53 -9.69 -17.67
N GLY A 84 -5.13 -9.16 -16.60
CA GLY A 84 -6.49 -9.45 -16.17
C GLY A 84 -6.67 -10.73 -15.35
N ALA A 85 -5.60 -11.38 -14.89
CA ALA A 85 -5.68 -12.51 -13.96
C ALA A 85 -6.00 -12.09 -12.51
N LEU A 86 -5.60 -10.87 -12.14
CA LEU A 86 -5.92 -10.20 -10.87
C LEU A 86 -6.77 -8.95 -11.11
N ASP A 87 -7.63 -8.65 -10.15
CA ASP A 87 -8.48 -7.46 -10.21
C ASP A 87 -7.87 -6.32 -9.40
N MET A 88 -7.27 -6.64 -8.24
CA MET A 88 -6.71 -5.69 -7.29
C MET A 88 -5.32 -6.13 -6.83
N VAL A 89 -4.47 -5.16 -6.54
CA VAL A 89 -3.12 -5.40 -6.01
C VAL A 89 -2.84 -4.35 -4.95
N LYS A 90 -2.27 -4.76 -3.83
CA LYS A 90 -1.60 -3.83 -2.93
C LYS A 90 -0.11 -3.82 -3.26
N SER A 91 0.38 -2.64 -3.62
CA SER A 91 1.81 -2.37 -3.80
C SER A 91 2.20 -1.18 -2.93
N ASN A 92 3.33 -0.55 -3.21
CA ASN A 92 3.76 0.70 -2.59
C ASN A 92 4.21 1.69 -3.68
N ALA A 93 4.27 2.99 -3.35
CA ALA A 93 4.62 4.01 -4.33
C ALA A 93 6.03 3.88 -4.93
N ALA A 94 6.98 3.24 -4.22
CA ALA A 94 8.32 2.98 -4.74
C ALA A 94 8.30 2.02 -5.92
N GLU A 95 7.59 0.89 -5.82
CA GLU A 95 7.50 -0.04 -6.95
C GLU A 95 6.52 0.44 -8.03
N LEU A 96 5.47 1.19 -7.67
CA LEU A 96 4.51 1.72 -8.64
C LEU A 96 5.09 2.80 -9.57
N GLU A 97 6.20 3.45 -9.20
CA GLU A 97 6.83 4.46 -10.06
C GLU A 97 7.30 3.88 -11.41
N ALA A 98 7.59 2.57 -11.45
CA ALA A 98 7.92 1.86 -12.69
C ALA A 98 6.72 1.70 -13.64
N PHE A 99 5.49 1.87 -13.14
CA PHE A 99 4.24 1.72 -13.90
C PHE A 99 3.54 3.06 -14.17
N SER A 100 3.67 4.03 -13.26
CA SER A 100 3.18 5.39 -13.45
C SER A 100 4.11 6.40 -12.76
N PRO A 101 4.74 7.34 -13.50
CA PRO A 101 5.74 8.24 -12.95
C PRO A 101 5.26 9.12 -11.79
N ALA A 102 3.97 9.42 -11.67
CA ALA A 102 3.45 10.28 -10.61
C ALA A 102 3.70 9.73 -9.19
N TYR A 103 3.77 8.39 -9.04
CA TYR A 103 4.08 7.77 -7.75
C TYR A 103 5.50 8.05 -7.28
N SER A 104 6.43 8.42 -8.18
CA SER A 104 7.80 8.80 -7.80
C SER A 104 7.87 10.00 -6.86
N ALA A 105 6.83 10.84 -6.82
CA ALA A 105 6.74 11.96 -5.89
C ALA A 105 6.87 11.51 -4.43
N PHE A 106 6.29 10.35 -4.07
CA PHE A 106 6.37 9.83 -2.71
C PHE A 106 7.73 9.22 -2.34
N ASN A 107 8.61 9.00 -3.32
CA ASN A 107 9.88 8.32 -3.12
C ASN A 107 11.03 9.28 -2.85
N ILE A 108 10.76 10.58 -2.83
CA ILE A 108 11.78 11.60 -2.63
C ILE A 108 12.15 11.67 -1.14
N PRO A 109 13.44 11.50 -0.79
CA PRO A 109 13.85 11.47 0.60
C PRO A 109 13.56 12.79 1.33
N TYR A 110 13.06 12.69 2.57
CA TYR A 110 12.72 13.83 3.44
C TYR A 110 11.67 14.79 2.87
N LEU A 111 10.81 14.32 1.95
CA LEU A 111 9.70 15.12 1.42
C LEU A 111 8.66 15.49 2.48
N PHE A 112 8.32 14.54 3.35
CA PHE A 112 7.32 14.73 4.40
C PHE A 112 7.99 15.19 5.69
N ARG A 113 7.35 16.13 6.38
CA ARG A 113 7.86 16.73 7.63
C ARG A 113 7.57 15.83 8.83
N ASP A 114 6.39 15.21 8.81
CA ASP A 114 5.84 14.36 9.85
C ASP A 114 4.64 13.57 9.30
N LYS A 115 4.08 12.67 10.12
CA LYS A 115 2.89 11.88 9.80
C LYS A 115 1.65 12.71 9.51
N GLY A 116 1.47 13.83 10.20
CA GLY A 116 0.32 14.72 9.98
C GLY A 116 0.37 15.34 8.58
N HIS A 117 1.54 15.84 8.17
CA HIS A 117 1.78 16.33 6.81
C HIS A 117 1.54 15.22 5.77
N PHE A 118 2.07 14.01 6.02
CA PHE A 118 1.88 12.84 5.16
C PHE A 118 0.40 12.50 4.93
N TYR A 119 -0.39 12.39 6.01
CA TYR A 119 -1.83 12.09 5.90
C TYR A 119 -2.60 13.18 5.16
N LYS A 120 -2.34 14.46 5.45
CA LYS A 120 -3.01 15.57 4.76
C LYS A 120 -2.79 15.56 3.25
N VAL A 121 -1.59 15.19 2.81
CA VAL A 121 -1.27 15.06 1.37
C VAL A 121 -2.04 13.90 0.74
N GLN A 122 -2.07 12.74 1.40
CA GLN A 122 -2.77 11.55 0.91
C GLN A 122 -4.29 11.74 0.83
N GLU A 123 -4.87 12.45 1.80
CA GLU A 123 -6.31 12.72 1.90
C GLU A 123 -6.76 13.94 1.10
N GLY A 124 -5.79 14.72 0.61
CA GLY A 124 -6.04 15.92 -0.18
C GLY A 124 -6.08 15.67 -1.68
N THR A 125 -6.29 16.76 -2.42
CA THR A 125 -6.37 16.74 -3.89
C THR A 125 -5.12 16.18 -4.56
N ILE A 126 -3.94 16.42 -3.98
CA ILE A 126 -2.66 15.87 -4.50
C ILE A 126 -2.69 14.34 -4.47
N GLY A 127 -3.12 13.75 -3.34
CA GLY A 127 -3.26 12.31 -3.20
C GLY A 127 -4.26 11.71 -4.18
N GLU A 128 -5.42 12.36 -4.36
CA GLU A 128 -6.44 11.93 -5.33
C GLU A 128 -5.95 11.98 -6.78
N GLU A 129 -5.25 13.05 -7.16
CA GLU A 129 -4.67 13.19 -8.50
C GLU A 129 -3.66 12.07 -8.80
N ILE A 130 -2.81 11.71 -7.82
CA ILE A 130 -1.85 10.62 -8.00
C ILE A 130 -2.56 9.25 -8.07
N LEU A 131 -3.60 9.00 -7.26
CA LEU A 131 -4.38 7.75 -7.40
C LEU A 131 -5.05 7.64 -8.78
N ALA A 132 -5.45 8.76 -9.38
CA ALA A 132 -6.09 8.79 -10.70
C ALA A 132 -5.08 8.74 -11.87
N SER A 133 -3.80 9.05 -11.65
CA SER A 133 -2.81 9.29 -12.71
C SER A 133 -2.49 8.05 -13.55
N SER A 134 -2.75 6.85 -13.04
CA SER A 134 -2.36 5.58 -13.66
C SER A 134 -3.44 4.98 -14.56
N ARG A 135 -4.60 5.64 -14.75
CA ARG A 135 -5.73 5.07 -15.51
C ARG A 135 -5.32 4.60 -16.91
N ASN A 136 -4.49 5.38 -17.60
CA ASN A 136 -3.98 5.05 -18.93
C ASN A 136 -2.96 3.89 -18.92
N SER A 137 -2.36 3.59 -17.76
CA SER A 137 -1.51 2.41 -17.54
C SER A 137 -2.32 1.16 -17.17
N GLY A 138 -3.65 1.22 -17.20
CA GLY A 138 -4.55 0.08 -16.98
C GLY A 138 -4.99 -0.15 -15.54
N PHE A 139 -4.72 0.78 -14.61
CA PHE A 139 -5.17 0.69 -13.22
C PHE A 139 -5.42 2.05 -12.57
N ILE A 140 -6.21 2.10 -11.51
CA ILE A 140 -6.35 3.29 -10.67
C ILE A 140 -6.10 2.95 -9.20
N GLY A 141 -5.67 3.94 -8.44
CA GLY A 141 -5.57 3.87 -7.00
C GLY A 141 -6.94 3.93 -6.32
N MET A 142 -7.13 3.07 -5.34
CA MET A 142 -8.33 3.01 -4.48
C MET A 142 -8.14 3.79 -3.20
N THR A 143 -6.98 3.64 -2.56
CA THR A 143 -6.62 4.35 -1.34
C THR A 143 -5.13 4.20 -1.03
N TYR A 144 -4.66 4.96 -0.05
CA TYR A 144 -3.35 4.81 0.56
C TYR A 144 -3.45 4.12 1.91
N TYR A 145 -2.40 3.39 2.28
CA TYR A 145 -2.21 2.88 3.64
C TYR A 145 -0.91 3.42 4.22
N ASP A 146 -0.95 3.71 5.53
CA ASP A 146 0.24 4.12 6.27
C ASP A 146 1.26 2.98 6.28
N ALA A 147 2.52 3.33 6.02
CA ALA A 147 3.66 2.44 6.11
C ALA A 147 4.83 3.10 6.88
N GLY A 148 4.55 4.15 7.65
CA GLY A 148 5.50 4.82 8.53
C GLY A 148 6.71 5.40 7.80
N ALA A 149 7.75 5.68 8.58
CA ALA A 149 9.03 6.10 8.05
C ALA A 149 9.96 4.89 7.88
N ARG A 150 10.73 4.90 6.79
CA ARG A 150 11.73 3.89 6.46
C ARG A 150 13.09 4.33 6.99
N SER A 151 13.84 3.40 7.55
CA SER A 151 15.11 3.66 8.22
C SER A 151 16.08 2.51 8.00
N PHE A 152 17.38 2.79 8.05
CA PHE A 152 18.40 1.76 7.82
C PHE A 152 18.48 0.75 8.97
N TYR A 153 18.69 -0.52 8.62
CA TYR A 153 19.09 -1.55 9.56
C TYR A 153 20.20 -2.45 9.04
N THR A 154 21.08 -2.85 9.94
CA THR A 154 22.32 -3.60 9.65
C THR A 154 22.92 -4.15 10.96
N ASN A 155 24.16 -4.62 10.94
CA ASN A 155 24.91 -5.14 12.09
C ASN A 155 25.94 -4.13 12.67
N LYS A 156 25.95 -2.88 12.21
CA LYS A 156 26.68 -1.75 12.81
C LYS A 156 25.81 -0.47 12.76
N PRO A 157 25.92 0.47 13.72
CA PRO A 157 25.16 1.73 13.63
C PRO A 157 25.48 2.52 12.34
N ILE A 158 24.46 3.10 11.71
CA ILE A 158 24.59 4.08 10.62
C ILE A 158 24.14 5.43 11.19
N LYS A 159 25.07 6.32 11.50
CA LYS A 159 24.77 7.63 12.13
C LYS A 159 24.93 8.80 11.17
N THR A 160 25.68 8.60 10.10
CA THR A 160 25.94 9.59 9.05
C THR A 160 26.01 8.90 7.68
N PRO A 161 25.85 9.63 6.56
CA PRO A 161 26.04 9.04 5.23
C PRO A 161 27.42 8.40 5.03
N ALA A 162 28.46 8.89 5.71
CA ALA A 162 29.80 8.30 5.62
C ALA A 162 29.86 6.84 6.10
N ASP A 163 28.94 6.43 6.99
CA ASP A 163 28.83 5.04 7.47
C ASP A 163 28.27 4.08 6.40
N LEU A 164 27.68 4.61 5.31
CA LEU A 164 27.20 3.82 4.17
C LEU A 164 28.29 3.52 3.14
N LYS A 165 29.48 4.12 3.25
CA LYS A 165 30.55 3.93 2.27
C LYS A 165 30.95 2.46 2.16
N GLY A 166 30.76 1.89 0.99
CA GLY A 166 31.09 0.48 0.71
C GLY A 166 30.04 -0.53 1.19
N ILE A 167 28.98 -0.09 1.88
CA ILE A 167 27.89 -0.95 2.36
C ILE A 167 26.98 -1.33 1.20
N LYS A 168 26.74 -2.62 1.00
CA LYS A 168 25.73 -3.13 0.07
C LYS A 168 24.36 -3.02 0.72
N VAL A 169 23.55 -2.07 0.27
CA VAL A 169 22.21 -1.83 0.81
C VAL A 169 21.19 -2.44 -0.14
N ARG A 170 20.39 -3.40 0.34
CA ARG A 170 19.24 -3.82 -0.44
C ARG A 170 18.25 -2.66 -0.54
N VAL A 171 17.78 -2.40 -1.76
CA VAL A 171 16.67 -1.49 -2.05
C VAL A 171 15.52 -2.21 -2.73
N GLN A 172 14.35 -1.57 -2.71
CA GLN A 172 13.23 -1.96 -3.57
C GLN A 172 13.63 -1.79 -5.05
N PRO A 173 13.04 -2.55 -6.00
CA PRO A 173 13.22 -2.36 -7.45
C PRO A 173 12.68 -1.02 -7.98
N SER A 174 13.23 0.08 -7.50
CA SER A 174 12.80 1.47 -7.70
C SER A 174 14.01 2.32 -8.10
N PRO A 175 13.98 3.00 -9.27
CA PRO A 175 14.97 4.00 -9.64
C PRO A 175 15.24 5.06 -8.55
N SER A 176 14.20 5.55 -7.88
CA SER A 176 14.34 6.54 -6.80
C SER A 176 15.10 5.98 -5.60
N ALA A 177 14.84 4.73 -5.19
CA ALA A 177 15.55 4.09 -4.10
C ALA A 177 17.03 3.82 -4.43
N ILE A 178 17.33 3.43 -5.68
CA ILE A 178 18.71 3.28 -6.18
C ILE A 178 19.45 4.62 -6.11
N ASN A 179 18.83 5.68 -6.61
CA ASN A 179 19.43 7.02 -6.64
C ASN A 179 19.69 7.56 -5.23
N MET A 180 18.77 7.32 -4.28
CA MET A 180 18.94 7.67 -2.88
C MET A 180 20.19 7.04 -2.28
N ILE A 181 20.38 5.72 -2.43
CA ILE A 181 21.55 5.05 -1.85
C ILE A 181 22.85 5.53 -2.52
N ASN A 182 22.84 5.77 -3.83
CA ASN A 182 24.00 6.35 -4.53
C ASN A 182 24.34 7.76 -3.99
N ALA A 183 23.32 8.62 -3.80
CA ALA A 183 23.51 9.97 -3.25
C ALA A 183 24.05 9.94 -1.81
N LEU A 184 23.63 8.93 -1.03
CA LEU A 184 24.11 8.71 0.33
C LEU A 184 25.49 8.01 0.40
N GLY A 185 26.08 7.63 -0.74
CA GLY A 185 27.41 7.01 -0.82
C GLY A 185 27.47 5.50 -0.56
N GLY A 186 26.32 4.82 -0.53
CA GLY A 186 26.20 3.37 -0.43
C GLY A 186 26.16 2.67 -1.78
N ASN A 187 26.08 1.33 -1.76
CA ASN A 187 25.97 0.50 -2.96
C ASN A 187 24.58 -0.15 -3.03
N PRO A 188 23.63 0.32 -3.86
CA PRO A 188 22.29 -0.25 -3.93
C PRO A 188 22.31 -1.64 -4.58
N THR A 189 21.54 -2.57 -4.03
CA THR A 189 21.27 -3.90 -4.61
C THR A 189 19.75 -4.12 -4.67
N PRO A 190 19.10 -3.93 -5.82
CA PRO A 190 17.65 -4.14 -5.95
C PRO A 190 17.30 -5.62 -5.80
N LEU A 191 16.44 -5.96 -4.84
CA LEU A 191 15.95 -7.34 -4.62
C LEU A 191 14.48 -7.34 -4.23
N ALA A 192 13.76 -8.40 -4.58
CA ALA A 192 12.37 -8.56 -4.16
C ALA A 192 12.28 -8.72 -2.63
N TYR A 193 11.16 -8.29 -2.05
CA TYR A 193 11.02 -8.26 -0.59
C TYR A 193 11.15 -9.65 0.06
N GLY A 194 10.60 -10.69 -0.58
CA GLY A 194 10.67 -12.07 -0.08
C GLY A 194 12.08 -12.68 -0.08
N GLU A 195 13.03 -12.10 -0.82
CA GLU A 195 14.41 -12.57 -0.91
C GLU A 195 15.31 -11.97 0.18
N LEU A 196 14.84 -10.90 0.83
CA LEU A 196 15.68 -10.03 1.66
C LEU A 196 16.20 -10.72 2.93
N TYR A 197 15.35 -11.48 3.64
CA TYR A 197 15.80 -12.20 4.84
C TYR A 197 17.01 -13.09 4.53
N THR A 198 16.91 -13.89 3.47
CA THR A 198 17.98 -14.80 3.04
C THR A 198 19.21 -14.03 2.57
N ALA A 199 19.01 -12.93 1.82
CA ALA A 199 20.11 -12.09 1.35
C ALA A 199 20.91 -11.44 2.51
N LEU A 200 20.22 -10.99 3.57
CA LEU A 200 20.85 -10.50 4.80
C LEU A 200 21.56 -11.62 5.56
N GLN A 201 20.89 -12.76 5.73
CA GLN A 201 21.43 -13.92 6.46
C GLN A 201 22.71 -14.47 5.81
N GLN A 202 22.76 -14.49 4.47
CA GLN A 202 23.89 -14.99 3.70
C GLN A 202 24.98 -13.92 3.44
N GLY A 203 24.76 -12.66 3.85
CA GLY A 203 25.70 -11.56 3.61
C GLY A 203 25.81 -11.13 2.14
N VAL A 204 24.80 -11.47 1.31
CA VAL A 204 24.67 -10.95 -0.06
C VAL A 204 24.55 -9.43 -0.01
N VAL A 205 23.77 -8.91 0.95
CA VAL A 205 23.69 -7.50 1.31
C VAL A 205 24.02 -7.30 2.79
N ASP A 206 24.58 -6.14 3.12
CA ASP A 206 25.06 -5.81 4.47
C ASP A 206 23.99 -5.05 5.28
N ALA A 207 23.09 -4.38 4.58
CA ALA A 207 22.07 -3.52 5.14
C ALA A 207 20.81 -3.53 4.27
N ALA A 208 19.71 -3.06 4.85
CA ALA A 208 18.52 -2.69 4.10
C ALA A 208 17.82 -1.54 4.83
N GLU A 209 16.68 -1.12 4.29
CA GLU A 209 15.85 -0.07 4.87
C GLU A 209 14.38 -0.49 4.90
N ASN A 210 13.66 -0.11 5.95
CA ASN A 210 12.21 -0.29 6.07
C ASN A 210 11.66 0.37 7.34
N ASN A 211 10.34 0.33 7.52
CA ASN A 211 9.67 0.64 8.77
C ASN A 211 9.80 -0.50 9.80
N ILE A 212 9.49 -0.20 11.07
CA ILE A 212 9.63 -1.12 12.20
C ILE A 212 8.75 -2.37 12.05
N PRO A 213 7.45 -2.30 11.68
CA PRO A 213 6.62 -3.47 11.49
C PRO A 213 7.18 -4.44 10.44
N SER A 214 7.64 -3.94 9.30
CA SER A 214 8.24 -4.75 8.24
C SER A 214 9.53 -5.41 8.71
N PHE A 215 10.41 -4.66 9.37
CA PHE A 215 11.66 -5.16 9.92
C PHE A 215 11.46 -6.30 10.94
N SER A 216 10.45 -6.17 11.81
CA SER A 216 10.12 -7.18 12.82
C SER A 216 9.39 -8.40 12.24
N LEU A 217 8.28 -8.19 11.53
CA LEU A 217 7.39 -9.27 11.06
C LEU A 217 8.05 -10.13 9.99
N SER A 218 8.90 -9.54 9.14
CA SER A 218 9.70 -10.29 8.15
C SER A 218 11.01 -10.83 8.72
N ARG A 219 11.17 -10.79 10.05
CA ARG A 219 12.26 -11.44 10.79
C ARG A 219 13.65 -10.89 10.47
N HIS A 220 13.77 -9.74 9.80
CA HIS A 220 15.07 -9.11 9.55
C HIS A 220 15.77 -8.73 10.87
N SER A 221 14.99 -8.46 11.92
CA SER A 221 15.46 -8.26 13.30
C SER A 221 16.22 -9.45 13.90
N GLU A 222 16.06 -10.66 13.36
CA GLU A 222 16.84 -11.84 13.78
C GLU A 222 18.30 -11.73 13.33
N VAL A 223 18.54 -11.13 12.15
CA VAL A 223 19.85 -11.10 11.47
C VAL A 223 20.47 -9.69 11.35
N SER A 224 19.76 -8.65 11.77
CA SER A 224 20.23 -7.27 11.82
C SER A 224 19.90 -6.64 13.18
N LYS A 225 20.92 -6.19 13.92
CA LYS A 225 20.78 -5.79 15.33
C LYS A 225 20.86 -4.28 15.60
N TYR A 226 21.06 -3.47 14.57
CA TYR A 226 21.06 -2.01 14.68
C TYR A 226 20.04 -1.44 13.71
N PHE A 227 19.11 -0.64 14.24
CA PHE A 227 18.10 0.08 13.47
C PHE A 227 18.33 1.57 13.68
N SER A 228 18.82 2.27 12.66
CA SER A 228 19.22 3.68 12.76
C SER A 228 18.08 4.56 12.25
N LEU A 229 17.48 5.33 13.15
CA LEU A 229 16.27 6.13 12.92
C LEU A 229 16.58 7.41 12.13
N ASP A 230 17.07 7.25 10.90
CA ASP A 230 17.29 8.35 9.97
C ASP A 230 15.98 8.78 9.28
N GLU A 231 15.01 7.87 9.16
CA GLU A 231 13.64 8.16 8.70
C GLU A 231 13.61 8.86 7.32
N HIS A 232 14.45 8.39 6.41
CA HIS A 232 14.76 9.05 5.14
C HIS A 232 13.58 9.12 4.17
N THR A 233 12.61 8.19 4.21
CA THR A 233 11.45 8.22 3.33
C THR A 233 10.17 7.81 4.06
N MET A 234 9.04 8.35 3.62
CA MET A 234 7.69 7.90 4.00
C MET A 234 6.95 7.51 2.72
N VAL A 235 7.14 6.26 2.31
CA VAL A 235 6.56 5.71 1.09
C VAL A 235 5.22 5.07 1.45
N PRO A 236 4.08 5.55 0.89
CA PRO A 236 2.80 4.97 1.18
C PRO A 236 2.63 3.61 0.50
N ASP A 237 1.89 2.75 1.17
CA ASP A 237 1.26 1.61 0.51
C ASP A 237 0.08 2.10 -0.33
N VAL A 238 -0.12 1.51 -1.50
CA VAL A 238 -1.18 1.89 -2.44
C VAL A 238 -1.97 0.64 -2.82
N LEU A 239 -3.27 0.69 -2.56
CA LEU A 239 -4.20 -0.32 -3.08
C LEU A 239 -4.69 0.13 -4.45
N VAL A 240 -4.49 -0.69 -5.47
CA VAL A 240 -4.91 -0.41 -6.84
C VAL A 240 -5.91 -1.44 -7.35
N ILE A 241 -6.72 -1.03 -8.32
CA ILE A 241 -7.66 -1.88 -9.06
C ILE A 241 -7.43 -1.69 -10.56
N SER A 242 -7.54 -2.77 -11.35
CA SER A 242 -7.49 -2.66 -12.82
C SER A 242 -8.63 -1.78 -13.32
N THR A 243 -8.38 -0.98 -14.35
CA THR A 243 -9.44 -0.16 -14.96
C THR A 243 -10.55 -1.04 -15.53
N LYS A 244 -10.20 -2.18 -16.12
CA LYS A 244 -11.17 -3.16 -16.62
C LYS A 244 -12.12 -3.66 -15.52
N ALA A 245 -11.59 -4.08 -14.37
CA ALA A 245 -12.42 -4.54 -13.26
C ALA A 245 -13.28 -3.41 -12.69
N TYR A 246 -12.68 -2.24 -12.47
CA TYR A 246 -13.40 -1.07 -11.95
C TYR A 246 -14.53 -0.63 -12.88
N ASP A 247 -14.27 -0.51 -14.18
CA ASP A 247 -15.24 -0.04 -15.18
C ASP A 247 -16.36 -1.07 -15.45
N SER A 248 -16.15 -2.33 -15.08
CA SER A 248 -17.20 -3.38 -15.15
C SER A 248 -18.23 -3.30 -14.01
N LEU A 249 -17.93 -2.54 -12.95
CA LEU A 249 -18.84 -2.34 -11.83
C LEU A 249 -19.86 -1.25 -12.16
N SER A 250 -21.07 -1.36 -11.62
CA SER A 250 -22.05 -0.26 -11.64
C SER A 250 -21.50 0.96 -10.90
N GLU A 251 -22.00 2.16 -11.20
CA GLU A 251 -21.61 3.39 -10.50
C GLU A 251 -21.83 3.30 -8.99
N GLU A 252 -22.91 2.62 -8.56
CA GLU A 252 -23.19 2.36 -7.15
C GLU A 252 -22.12 1.47 -6.51
N HIS A 253 -21.71 0.38 -7.18
CA HIS A 253 -20.65 -0.49 -6.70
C HIS A 253 -19.28 0.18 -6.70
N GLN A 254 -18.98 1.04 -7.69
CA GLN A 254 -17.77 1.86 -7.69
C GLN A 254 -17.73 2.81 -6.48
N LYS A 255 -18.86 3.47 -6.18
CA LYS A 255 -19.00 4.35 -5.01
C LYS A 255 -18.83 3.58 -3.70
N ALA A 256 -19.47 2.40 -3.58
CA ALA A 256 -19.31 1.53 -2.42
C ALA A 256 -17.86 1.09 -2.22
N LEU A 257 -17.15 0.75 -3.30
CA LEU A 257 -15.75 0.37 -3.27
C LEU A 257 -14.85 1.52 -2.80
N LYS A 258 -15.06 2.74 -3.30
CA LYS A 258 -14.33 3.95 -2.86
C LYS A 258 -14.60 4.29 -1.39
N GLN A 259 -15.86 4.20 -0.96
CA GLN A 259 -16.25 4.43 0.44
C GLN A 259 -15.60 3.41 1.39
N ALA A 260 -15.62 2.12 1.03
CA ALA A 260 -14.96 1.08 1.82
C ALA A 260 -13.44 1.26 1.86
N ALA A 261 -12.82 1.67 0.76
CA ALA A 261 -11.40 1.97 0.70
C ALA A 261 -11.03 3.13 1.67
N LEU A 262 -11.79 4.23 1.66
CA LEU A 262 -11.59 5.34 2.59
C LEU A 262 -11.78 4.91 4.07
N SER A 263 -12.82 4.13 4.36
CA SER A 263 -13.05 3.56 5.70
C SER A 263 -11.85 2.73 6.17
N SER A 264 -11.28 1.91 5.29
CA SER A 264 -10.08 1.13 5.62
C SER A 264 -8.83 1.97 5.83
N MET A 265 -8.67 3.08 5.11
CA MET A 265 -7.56 4.02 5.33
C MET A 265 -7.62 4.68 6.70
N GLN A 266 -8.82 5.03 7.18
CA GLN A 266 -8.96 5.59 8.52
C GLN A 266 -8.62 4.55 9.61
N LEU A 267 -9.14 3.33 9.48
CA LEU A 267 -8.79 2.23 10.39
C LEU A 267 -7.27 1.92 10.36
N MET A 268 -6.64 2.03 9.18
CA MET A 268 -5.22 1.75 9.01
C MET A 268 -4.33 2.62 9.90
N LYS A 269 -4.69 3.88 10.17
CA LYS A 269 -3.90 4.78 11.01
C LYS A 269 -3.75 4.24 12.44
N ASP A 270 -4.84 3.75 13.01
CA ASP A 270 -4.87 3.17 14.35
C ASP A 270 -4.12 1.82 14.38
N LEU A 271 -4.41 0.96 13.39
CA LEU A 271 -3.72 -0.33 13.25
C LEU A 271 -2.21 -0.18 13.08
N TRP A 272 -1.77 0.86 12.36
CA TRP A 272 -0.36 1.14 12.14
C TRP A 272 0.34 1.59 13.42
N ALA A 273 -0.25 2.52 14.17
CA ALA A 273 0.31 3.00 15.43
C ALA A 273 0.44 1.86 16.46
N GLU A 274 -0.58 0.99 16.56
CA GLU A 274 -0.52 -0.20 17.41
C GLU A 274 0.60 -1.15 16.96
N SER A 275 0.68 -1.41 15.65
CA SER A 275 1.67 -2.31 15.07
C SER A 275 3.09 -1.80 15.28
N GLU A 276 3.36 -0.50 15.10
CA GLU A 276 4.69 0.08 15.33
C GLU A 276 5.14 -0.09 16.78
N ALA A 277 4.27 0.21 17.75
CA ALA A 277 4.59 0.08 19.17
C ALA A 277 4.87 -1.38 19.56
N LYS A 278 3.99 -2.30 19.13
CA LYS A 278 4.11 -3.73 19.39
C LYS A 278 5.39 -4.32 18.79
N GLU A 279 5.62 -4.05 17.50
CA GLU A 279 6.73 -4.65 16.77
C GLU A 279 8.08 -4.04 17.16
N ARG A 280 8.10 -2.77 17.61
CA ARG A 280 9.27 -2.18 18.26
C ARG A 280 9.66 -2.95 19.53
N ALA A 281 8.70 -3.14 20.45
CA ALA A 281 8.95 -3.84 21.70
C ALA A 281 9.46 -5.28 21.46
N LYS A 282 8.89 -5.97 20.46
CA LYS A 282 9.36 -7.30 20.04
C LYS A 282 10.79 -7.27 19.50
N ALA A 283 11.14 -6.30 18.66
CA ALA A 283 12.50 -6.14 18.15
C ALA A 283 13.52 -5.84 19.27
N GLU A 284 13.16 -4.99 20.24
CA GLU A 284 14.00 -4.70 21.42
C GLU A 284 14.26 -5.96 22.26
N GLN A 285 13.24 -6.81 22.47
CA GLN A 285 13.38 -8.12 23.14
C GLN A 285 14.32 -9.08 22.39
N LEU A 286 14.42 -8.97 21.06
CA LEU A 286 15.37 -9.70 20.22
C LEU A 286 16.79 -9.10 20.21
N GLY A 287 17.04 -8.08 21.05
CA GLY A 287 18.33 -7.44 21.21
C GLY A 287 18.64 -6.37 20.15
N VAL A 288 17.64 -5.90 19.41
CA VAL A 288 17.82 -4.79 18.46
C VAL A 288 18.07 -3.49 19.22
N LYS A 289 19.06 -2.73 18.75
CA LYS A 289 19.36 -1.38 19.23
C LYS A 289 18.81 -0.35 18.26
N PHE A 290 17.85 0.45 18.73
CA PHE A 290 17.36 1.62 18.01
C PHE A 290 18.30 2.80 18.24
N ILE A 291 18.91 3.29 17.16
CA ILE A 291 19.92 4.34 17.19
C ILE A 291 19.26 5.65 16.77
N SER A 292 19.31 6.67 17.63
CA SER A 292 18.94 8.03 17.26
C SER A 292 19.97 8.62 16.29
N VAL A 293 19.49 9.29 15.24
CA VAL A 293 20.29 9.85 14.16
C VAL A 293 20.01 11.34 14.03
N ASN A 294 21.07 12.15 13.88
CA ASN A 294 20.91 13.52 13.42
C ASN A 294 20.77 13.51 11.89
N LYS A 295 19.58 13.91 11.40
CA LYS A 295 19.20 13.77 9.99
C LYS A 295 19.83 14.83 9.09
N THR A 296 20.40 15.92 9.61
CA THR A 296 20.90 17.05 8.80
C THR A 296 21.84 16.59 7.69
N ALA A 297 22.83 15.75 8.02
CA ALA A 297 23.80 15.26 7.04
C ALA A 297 23.16 14.38 5.95
N PHE A 298 22.11 13.62 6.28
CA PHE A 298 21.37 12.83 5.30
C PHE A 298 20.50 13.70 4.39
N VAL A 299 19.82 14.71 4.96
CA VAL A 299 19.01 15.68 4.22
C VAL A 299 19.88 16.45 3.22
N GLU A 300 21.08 16.87 3.62
CA GLU A 300 22.05 17.55 2.75
C GLU A 300 22.56 16.62 1.62
N ALA A 301 22.90 15.38 1.96
CA ALA A 301 23.46 14.42 1.00
C ALA A 301 22.49 14.07 -0.15
N VAL A 302 21.18 14.15 0.08
CA VAL A 302 20.17 13.85 -0.95
C VAL A 302 19.66 15.07 -1.72
N GLN A 303 20.11 16.30 -1.39
CA GLN A 303 19.73 17.51 -2.15
C GLN A 303 20.00 17.42 -3.66
N PRO A 304 21.07 16.77 -4.14
CA PRO A 304 21.26 16.59 -5.59
C PRO A 304 20.08 15.90 -6.28
N MET A 305 19.31 15.06 -5.58
CA MET A 305 18.11 14.42 -6.15
C MET A 305 17.01 15.45 -6.43
N TYR A 306 16.80 16.42 -5.54
CA TYR A 306 15.84 17.51 -5.75
C TYR A 306 16.25 18.38 -6.95
N ASN A 307 17.53 18.76 -7.00
CA ASN A 307 18.07 19.57 -8.11
C ASN A 307 17.93 18.86 -9.46
N ASP A 308 18.21 17.56 -9.50
CA ASP A 308 18.07 16.75 -10.71
C ASP A 308 16.60 16.69 -11.19
N ILE A 309 15.65 16.59 -10.26
CA ILE A 309 14.21 16.58 -10.58
C ILE A 309 13.76 17.94 -11.12
N GLU A 310 14.16 19.04 -10.46
CA GLU A 310 13.84 20.39 -10.92
C GLU A 310 14.33 20.63 -12.36
N GLN A 311 15.50 20.12 -12.72
CA GLN A 311 16.07 20.28 -14.05
C GLN A 311 15.48 19.33 -15.10
N LYS A 312 15.25 18.06 -14.74
CA LYS A 312 14.94 16.99 -15.71
C LYS A 312 13.47 16.61 -15.75
N ASN A 313 12.69 16.91 -14.71
CA ASN A 313 11.29 16.54 -14.60
C ASN A 313 10.42 17.64 -13.95
N PRO A 314 10.14 18.74 -14.67
CA PRO A 314 9.36 19.87 -14.14
C PRO A 314 7.95 19.49 -13.64
N ALA A 315 7.33 18.47 -14.26
CA ALA A 315 6.02 17.99 -13.83
C ALA A 315 6.07 17.35 -12.44
N LEU A 316 7.11 16.55 -12.17
CA LEU A 316 7.33 15.96 -10.85
C LEU A 316 7.72 17.02 -9.82
N ASP A 317 8.59 17.96 -10.18
CA ASP A 317 8.96 19.10 -9.33
C ASP A 317 7.73 19.91 -8.89
N GLN A 318 6.77 20.14 -9.79
CA GLN A 318 5.53 20.82 -9.45
C GLN A 318 4.71 20.03 -8.41
N ILE A 319 4.64 18.70 -8.51
CA ILE A 319 3.97 17.86 -7.50
C ILE A 319 4.70 17.97 -6.17
N ILE A 320 6.04 17.89 -6.15
CA ILE A 320 6.88 18.01 -4.95
C ILE A 320 6.65 19.36 -4.26
N LYS A 321 6.69 20.47 -5.00
CA LYS A 321 6.47 21.82 -4.46
C LYS A 321 5.06 21.97 -3.86
N ARG A 322 4.04 21.39 -4.50
CA ARG A 322 2.68 21.34 -3.96
C ARG A 322 2.60 20.54 -2.66
N ILE A 323 3.27 19.39 -2.60
CA ILE A 323 3.35 18.58 -1.37
C ILE A 323 3.98 19.41 -0.26
N GLN A 324 5.17 19.98 -0.49
CA GLN A 324 5.87 20.78 0.52
C GLN A 324 5.04 21.96 1.07
N ALA A 325 4.16 22.53 0.24
CA ALA A 325 3.31 23.67 0.60
C ALA A 325 2.11 23.30 1.50
N VAL A 326 1.73 22.01 1.62
CA VAL A 326 0.61 21.57 2.48
C VAL A 326 0.95 21.88 3.94
N GLN A 327 0.03 22.56 4.63
CA GLN A 327 0.14 22.93 6.05
C GLN A 327 -0.47 21.86 6.94
#